data_AF-A0A7J2WT59-F1
#
_entry.id   AF-A0A7J2WT59-F1
#
_cell.length_a   1.000
_cell.length_b   1.000
_cell.length_c   1.000
_cell.angle_alpha   90.00
_cell.angle_beta   90.00
_cell.angle_gamma   90.00
#
_symmetry.space_group_name_H-M   'P 1'
#
loop_
_entity.id
_entity.type
_entity.pdbx_description
1 polymer ?
#
loop_
_entity_poly.entity_id
_entity_poly.type
_entity_poly.pdbx_seq_one_letter_code
_entity_poly.pdbx_strand_id
1 'polypeptide(L)'
;MGEEVPNHMELGVGAREYLLGVSDVIGELRRVALHYLKEGNVRGAEELIEIMEEIYEEINSIAFPDSLIPLRRKADEARIMIEKTISEIIFVKASRRDRIESN
;
A
#
# COMPACT_ATOMS: atom_id res chain seq x y z
N MET A 1 1.62 19.23 -1.57
CA MET A 1 0.83 19.18 -2.81
C MET A 1 1.42 18.06 -3.63
N GLY A 2 0.79 16.89 -3.60
CA GLY A 2 1.06 15.88 -4.63
C GLY A 2 0.43 16.38 -5.94
N GLU A 3 1.09 16.13 -7.06
CA GLU A 3 0.48 16.31 -8.38
C GLU A 3 -0.70 15.35 -8.51
N GLU A 4 -1.74 15.73 -9.26
CA GLU A 4 -2.85 14.82 -9.54
C GLU A 4 -2.31 13.54 -10.22
N VAL A 5 -2.81 12.38 -9.79
CA VAL A 5 -2.43 11.11 -10.39
C VAL A 5 -2.98 11.09 -11.82
N PRO A 6 -2.12 10.96 -12.86
CA PRO A 6 -2.55 11.05 -14.24
C PRO A 6 -3.44 9.85 -14.58
N ASN A 7 -4.53 10.09 -15.31
CA ASN A 7 -5.41 9.02 -15.75
C ASN A 7 -4.79 8.21 -16.91
N HIS A 8 -5.39 7.06 -17.21
CA HIS A 8 -4.85 6.15 -18.23
C HIS A 8 -4.73 6.78 -19.63
N MET A 9 -5.60 7.74 -19.99
CA MET A 9 -5.55 8.42 -21.29
C MET A 9 -4.38 9.39 -21.35
N GLU A 10 -4.09 10.11 -20.27
CA GLU A 10 -2.93 11.02 -20.16
C GLU A 10 -1.61 10.26 -20.26
N LEU A 11 -1.59 9.02 -19.76
CA LEU A 11 -0.44 8.12 -19.87
C LEU A 11 -0.35 7.38 -21.22
N GLY A 12 -1.38 7.47 -22.06
CA GLY A 12 -1.42 6.73 -23.34
C GLY A 12 -1.49 5.21 -23.17
N VAL A 13 -2.03 4.72 -22.05
CA VAL A 13 -2.16 3.29 -21.75
C VAL A 13 -3.62 2.86 -21.68
N GLY A 14 -3.87 1.55 -21.87
CA GLY A 14 -5.20 1.00 -21.69
C GLY A 14 -5.64 1.00 -20.22
N ALA A 15 -6.94 1.03 -19.99
CA ALA A 15 -7.51 1.04 -18.65
C ALA A 15 -7.13 -0.21 -17.84
N ARG A 16 -6.97 -1.36 -18.49
CA ARG A 16 -6.50 -2.61 -17.86
C ARG A 16 -5.08 -2.43 -17.32
N GLU A 17 -4.16 -1.95 -18.16
CA GLU A 17 -2.75 -1.77 -17.84
C GLU A 17 -2.59 -0.75 -16.72
N TYR A 18 -3.37 0.34 -16.76
CA TYR A 18 -3.43 1.33 -15.72
C TYR A 18 -3.85 0.74 -14.37
N LEU A 19 -4.98 0.02 -14.33
CA LEU A 19 -5.50 -0.59 -13.09
C LEU A 19 -4.54 -1.63 -12.50
N LEU A 20 -3.88 -2.42 -13.34
CA LEU A 20 -2.84 -3.35 -12.90
C LEU A 20 -1.62 -2.62 -12.34
N GLY A 21 -1.18 -1.54 -13.00
CA GLY A 21 -0.09 -0.69 -12.52
C GLY A 21 -0.40 -0.07 -11.16
N VAL A 22 -1.60 0.50 -10.99
CA VAL A 22 -2.08 1.04 -9.71
C VAL A 22 -2.12 -0.04 -8.63
N SER A 23 -2.53 -1.27 -8.96
CA SER A 23 -2.53 -2.38 -8.02
C SER A 23 -1.12 -2.76 -7.55
N ASP A 24 -0.13 -2.67 -8.44
CA ASP A 24 1.27 -2.99 -8.12
C ASP A 24 1.96 -1.89 -7.29
N VAL A 25 1.46 -0.65 -7.33
CA VAL A 25 1.96 0.47 -6.50
C VAL A 25 1.88 0.15 -5.02
N ILE A 26 0.85 -0.56 -4.55
CA ILE A 26 0.70 -0.98 -3.15
C ILE A 26 1.93 -1.81 -2.70
N GLY A 27 2.45 -2.68 -3.57
CA GLY A 27 3.66 -3.46 -3.30
C GLY A 27 4.91 -2.59 -3.14
N GLU A 28 5.05 -1.56 -3.98
CA GLU A 28 6.16 -0.60 -3.88
C GLU A 28 6.05 0.28 -2.64
N LEU A 29 4.85 0.74 -2.28
CA LEU A 29 4.61 1.49 -1.04
C LEU A 29 4.98 0.63 0.18
N ARG A 30 4.61 -0.65 0.20
CA ARG A 30 5.06 -1.60 1.24
C ARG A 30 6.58 -1.69 1.29
N ARG A 31 7.26 -1.78 0.15
CA ARG A 31 8.73 -1.83 0.10
C ARG A 31 9.35 -0.58 0.74
N VAL A 32 8.80 0.60 0.48
CA VAL A 32 9.27 1.86 1.08
C VAL A 32 8.91 1.93 2.57
N ALA A 33 7.73 1.46 2.99
CA ALA A 33 7.34 1.41 4.40
C ALA A 33 8.30 0.54 5.23
N LEU A 34 8.67 -0.64 4.71
CA LEU A 34 9.67 -1.50 5.34
C LEU A 34 11.05 -0.85 5.42
N HIS A 35 11.42 -0.06 4.40
CA HIS A 35 12.66 0.71 4.42
C HIS A 35 12.64 1.76 5.54
N TYR A 36 11.55 2.52 5.69
CA TYR A 36 11.38 3.46 6.79
C TYR A 36 11.42 2.79 8.16
N LEU A 37 10.78 1.61 8.32
CA LEU A 37 10.87 0.85 9.56
C LEU A 37 12.31 0.43 9.88
N LYS A 38 13.07 0.01 8.87
CA LYS A 38 14.49 -0.36 9.02
C LYS A 38 15.35 0.83 9.47
N GLU A 39 15.11 2.02 8.93
CA GLU A 39 15.80 3.26 9.33
C GLU A 39 15.28 3.85 10.64
N GLY A 40 14.17 3.29 11.10
CA GLY A 40 13.53 3.62 12.34
C GLY A 40 12.54 4.78 12.28
N ASN A 41 12.21 5.24 11.08
CA ASN A 41 11.13 6.18 10.80
C ASN A 41 9.77 5.48 10.83
N VAL A 42 9.22 5.26 12.02
CA VAL A 42 7.90 4.61 12.17
C VAL A 42 6.79 5.46 11.56
N ARG A 43 6.85 6.78 11.74
CA ARG A 43 5.84 7.71 11.24
C ARG A 43 5.73 7.67 9.72
N GLY A 44 6.86 7.67 9.01
CA GLY A 44 6.85 7.57 7.55
C GLY A 44 6.27 6.25 7.04
N ALA A 45 6.42 5.16 7.79
CA ALA A 45 5.77 3.89 7.45
C ALA A 45 4.25 3.92 7.69
N GLU A 46 3.78 4.60 8.74
CA GLU A 46 2.36 4.83 9.03
C GLU A 46 1.71 5.70 7.93
N GLU A 47 2.37 6.79 7.50
CA GLU A 47 1.89 7.65 6.41
C GLU A 47 1.76 6.87 5.08
N LEU A 48 2.65 5.92 4.80
CA LEU A 48 2.54 5.06 3.62
C LEU A 48 1.40 4.04 3.73
N ILE A 49 1.04 3.61 4.94
CA ILE A 49 -0.10 2.71 5.14
C ILE A 49 -1.40 3.41 4.80
N GLU A 50 -1.56 4.68 5.21
CA GLU A 50 -2.75 5.47 4.86
C GLU A 50 -2.93 5.54 3.33
N ILE A 51 -1.86 5.81 2.58
CA ILE A 51 -1.89 5.84 1.11
C ILE A 51 -2.23 4.45 0.52
N MET A 52 -1.67 3.38 1.08
CA MET A 52 -1.99 2.01 0.62
C MET A 52 -3.47 1.67 0.84
N GLU A 53 -4.06 2.10 1.96
CA GLU A 53 -5.47 1.90 2.28
C GLU A 53 -6.37 2.68 1.32
N GLU A 54 -6.06 3.95 1.04
CA GLU A 54 -6.79 4.75 0.05
C GLU A 54 -6.81 4.08 -1.33
N ILE A 55 -5.65 3.62 -1.82
CA ILE A 55 -5.58 2.92 -3.13
C ILE A 55 -6.37 1.61 -3.09
N TYR A 56 -6.30 0.86 -1.99
CA TYR A 56 -7.06 -0.38 -1.82
C TYR A 56 -8.58 -0.12 -1.87
N GLU A 57 -9.07 0.92 -1.19
CA GLU A 57 -10.48 1.28 -1.19
C GLU A 57 -10.97 1.64 -2.60
N GLU A 58 -10.19 2.41 -3.34
CA GLU A 58 -10.48 2.74 -4.73
C GLU A 58 -10.55 1.48 -5.60
N ILE A 59 -9.57 0.58 -5.52
CA ILE A 59 -9.57 -0.69 -6.27
C ILE A 59 -10.77 -1.56 -5.88
N ASN A 60 -11.10 -1.64 -4.59
CA ASN A 60 -12.17 -2.48 -4.08
C ASN A 60 -13.57 -1.95 -4.46
N SER A 61 -13.70 -0.65 -4.73
CA SER A 61 -14.95 -0.04 -5.21
C SER A 61 -15.29 -0.41 -6.67
N ILE A 62 -14.30 -0.90 -7.43
CA ILE A 62 -14.42 -1.15 -8.86
C ILE A 62 -15.13 -2.49 -9.14
N ALA A 63 -16.39 -2.41 -9.59
CA ALA A 63 -17.20 -3.57 -9.95
C ALA A 63 -16.92 -4.04 -11.40
N PHE A 64 -15.81 -4.77 -11.61
CA PHE A 64 -15.53 -5.43 -12.89
C PHE A 64 -15.62 -6.96 -12.79
N PRO A 65 -16.08 -7.66 -13.84
CA PRO A 65 -15.98 -9.11 -13.91
C PRO A 65 -14.52 -9.56 -13.82
N ASP A 66 -14.22 -10.49 -12.89
CA ASP A 66 -12.89 -11.08 -12.73
C ASP A 66 -12.34 -11.72 -14.03
N SER A 67 -13.24 -12.19 -14.90
CA SER A 67 -12.89 -12.76 -16.21
C SER A 67 -12.31 -11.73 -17.18
N LEU A 68 -12.59 -10.44 -16.97
CA LEU A 68 -11.95 -9.35 -17.69
C LEU A 68 -10.67 -8.99 -16.95
N ILE A 69 -10.76 -8.42 -15.75
CA ILE A 69 -9.59 -7.94 -15.01
C ILE A 69 -9.61 -8.59 -13.63
N PRO A 70 -8.52 -9.24 -13.18
CA PRO A 70 -8.48 -9.96 -11.90
C PRO A 70 -8.34 -8.99 -10.70
N LEU A 71 -9.17 -7.94 -10.65
CA LEU A 71 -9.11 -6.89 -9.63
C LEU A 71 -9.42 -7.41 -8.24
N ARG A 72 -10.38 -8.33 -8.09
CA ARG A 72 -10.68 -8.94 -6.78
C ARG A 72 -9.47 -9.63 -6.19
N ARG A 73 -8.77 -10.43 -7.00
CA ARG A 73 -7.54 -11.09 -6.57
C ARG A 73 -6.46 -10.08 -6.18
N LYS A 74 -6.29 -9.00 -6.95
CA LYS A 74 -5.34 -7.93 -6.63
C LYS A 74 -5.72 -7.18 -5.35
N ALA A 75 -7.01 -6.94 -5.11
CA ALA A 75 -7.52 -6.36 -3.87
C ALA A 75 -7.24 -7.26 -2.66
N ASP A 76 -7.45 -8.57 -2.79
CA ASP A 76 -7.11 -9.54 -1.73
C ASP A 76 -5.60 -9.54 -1.43
N GLU A 77 -4.77 -9.53 -2.48
CA GLU A 77 -3.30 -9.44 -2.34
C GLU A 77 -2.88 -8.14 -1.64
N ALA A 78 -3.46 -7.00 -2.04
CA ALA A 78 -3.24 -5.71 -1.41
C ALA A 78 -3.64 -5.68 0.06
N ARG A 79 -4.81 -6.23 0.40
CA ARG A 79 -5.30 -6.33 1.77
C ARG A 79 -4.32 -7.08 2.67
N ILE A 80 -3.84 -8.23 2.20
CA ILE A 80 -2.84 -9.04 2.91
C ILE A 80 -1.54 -8.24 3.12
N MET A 81 -1.10 -7.45 2.14
CA MET A 81 0.10 -6.63 2.26
C MET A 81 -0.07 -5.52 3.31
N ILE A 82 -1.21 -4.83 3.33
CA ILE A 82 -1.53 -3.79 4.30
C ILE A 82 -1.51 -4.36 5.72
N GLU A 83 -2.24 -5.46 5.96
CA GLU A 83 -2.34 -6.07 7.29
C GLU A 83 -0.98 -6.55 7.83
N LYS A 84 -0.13 -7.09 6.95
CA LYS A 84 1.24 -7.48 7.31
C LYS A 84 2.08 -6.26 7.69
N THR A 85 2.00 -5.16 6.92
CA THR A 85 2.76 -3.95 7.21
C THR A 85 2.34 -3.35 8.54
N ILE A 86 1.03 -3.29 8.83
CA ILE A 86 0.52 -2.83 10.12
C ILE A 86 1.08 -3.69 11.27
N SER A 87 1.07 -5.02 11.10
CA SER A 87 1.60 -5.94 12.11
C SER A 87 3.10 -5.69 12.39
N GLU A 88 3.88 -5.43 11.34
CA GLU A 88 5.31 -5.10 11.45
C GLU A 88 5.53 -3.74 12.16
N ILE A 89 4.71 -2.73 11.86
CA ILE A 89 4.73 -1.43 12.56
C ILE A 89 4.46 -1.63 14.06
N ILE A 90 3.41 -2.38 14.42
CA ILE A 90 3.04 -2.67 15.81
C ILE A 90 4.21 -3.36 16.53
N PHE A 91 4.82 -4.37 15.89
CA PHE A 91 5.96 -5.08 16.44
C PHE A 91 7.15 -4.16 16.71
N VAL A 92 7.49 -3.27 15.77
CA VAL A 92 8.60 -2.32 15.94
C VAL A 92 8.32 -1.33 17.08
N LYS A 93 7.08 -0.82 17.19
CA LYS A 93 6.67 0.10 18.27
C LYS A 93 6.77 -0.56 19.64
N ALA A 94 6.28 -1.79 19.80
CA ALA A 94 6.39 -2.56 21.03
C ALA A 94 7.87 -2.81 21.40
N SER A 95 8.67 -3.30 20.44
CA SER A 95 10.09 -3.61 20.63
C SER A 95 10.98 -2.41 21.01
N ARG A 96 10.51 -1.18 20.78
CA ARG A 96 11.19 0.05 21.22
C ARG A 96 10.82 0.45 22.63
N ARG A 97 9.55 0.25 23.01
CA ARG A 97 9.06 0.55 24.35
C ARG A 97 9.79 -0.29 25.39
N ASP A 98 9.93 -1.58 25.14
CA ASP A 98 10.65 -2.52 26.02
C ASP A 98 12.11 -2.10 26.25
N ARG A 99 12.77 -1.54 25.22
CA ARG A 99 14.15 -1.03 25.32
C ARG A 99 14.29 0.25 26.14
N ILE A 100 13.24 1.08 26.19
CA ILE A 100 13.22 2.31 27.00
C ILE A 100 12.96 1.96 28.46
N GLU A 101 12.09 0.99 28.74
CA GLU A 101 11.74 0.56 30.10
C GLU A 101 12.80 -0.33 30.77
N SER A 102 13.78 -0.84 30.01
CA SER A 102 14.88 -1.70 30.50
C SER A 102 16.19 -0.97 30.81
N ASN A 103 16.23 0.37 30.72
CA ASN A 103 17.38 1.24 31.06
C ASN A 103 17.04 2.17 32.21
#